data_AF-A0A916ZT36-F1
#
_entry.id   AF-A0A916ZT36-F1
#
_cell.length_a   1.000
_cell.length_b   1.000
_cell.length_c   1.000
_cell.angle_alpha   90.00
_cell.angle_beta   90.00
_cell.angle_gamma   90.00
#
_symmetry.space_group_name_H-M   'P 1'
#
loop_
_entity.id
_entity.type
_entity.pdbx_description
1 polymer ?
#
loop_
_entity_poly.entity_id
_entity_poly.type
_entity_poly.pdbx_seq_one_letter_code
_entity_poly.pdbx_strand_id
1 'polypeptide(L)'
;MSSYLVMRNVLVVTLLAAGVPSAGQSDLSPVANPANWPRVTSKLQRDPAIERRIAALLARMSIEDKVGQMLQVDIASITPKDVETYKVGSVLNGGNSAPKRRARACRRMAEAG
;
A
#
# COMPACT_ATOMS: atom_id res chain seq x y z
N MET A 1 -61.67 -15.67 -44.76
CA MET A 1 -61.57 -16.73 -45.78
C MET A 1 -60.10 -17.00 -46.04
N SER A 2 -59.67 -18.25 -45.77
CA SER A 2 -58.43 -18.93 -46.20
C SER A 2 -57.05 -18.28 -45.98
N SER A 3 -55.95 -18.96 -45.66
CA SER A 3 -55.61 -20.27 -45.08
C SER A 3 -54.11 -20.45 -45.36
N TYR A 4 -53.32 -20.76 -44.34
CA TYR A 4 -52.05 -21.53 -44.31
C TYR A 4 -51.06 -21.47 -45.50
N LEU A 5 -49.84 -20.97 -45.26
CA LEU A 5 -48.63 -21.59 -45.83
C LEU A 5 -47.43 -21.55 -44.84
N VAL A 6 -47.41 -22.55 -43.98
CA VAL A 6 -46.28 -23.46 -43.71
C VAL A 6 -44.99 -22.89 -43.08
N MET A 7 -44.94 -23.10 -41.76
CA MET A 7 -43.80 -23.58 -40.96
C MET A 7 -42.74 -24.39 -41.73
N ARG A 8 -41.50 -23.89 -41.84
CA ARG A 8 -40.25 -24.69 -41.94
C ARG A 8 -39.02 -23.80 -42.03
N ASN A 9 -38.29 -23.67 -40.91
CA ASN A 9 -36.84 -23.98 -40.85
C ASN A 9 -36.28 -23.63 -39.47
N VAL A 10 -36.50 -24.57 -38.54
CA VAL A 10 -35.51 -24.87 -37.50
C VAL A 10 -34.36 -25.61 -38.19
N LEU A 11 -33.14 -25.04 -38.17
CA LEU A 11 -31.80 -25.64 -38.37
C LEU A 11 -30.89 -24.51 -38.91
N VAL A 12 -29.65 -24.22 -38.48
CA VAL A 12 -28.62 -24.91 -37.70
C VAL A 12 -27.81 -23.78 -37.04
N VAL A 13 -27.64 -23.80 -35.71
CA VAL A 13 -26.55 -23.03 -35.07
C VAL A 13 -25.29 -23.86 -35.27
N THR A 14 -24.54 -23.57 -36.33
CA THR A 14 -23.24 -24.19 -36.60
C THR A 14 -22.20 -23.64 -35.65
N LEU A 15 -21.69 -24.55 -34.82
CA LEU A 15 -20.54 -24.41 -33.94
C LEU A 15 -19.31 -23.91 -34.73
N LEU A 16 -18.93 -22.64 -34.56
CA LEU A 16 -17.58 -22.17 -34.89
C LEU A 16 -16.82 -21.93 -33.58
N ALA A 17 -16.22 -23.00 -33.07
CA ALA A 17 -15.17 -22.91 -32.07
C ALA A 17 -13.91 -22.36 -32.74
N ALA A 18 -13.72 -21.04 -32.72
CA ALA A 18 -12.48 -20.40 -33.10
C ALA A 18 -12.10 -19.35 -32.06
N GLY A 19 -11.20 -19.74 -31.16
CA GLY A 19 -10.34 -18.84 -30.40
C GLY A 19 -11.06 -17.95 -29.38
N VAL A 20 -11.47 -18.54 -28.25
CA VAL A 20 -11.43 -17.75 -27.01
C VAL A 20 -9.94 -17.41 -26.81
N PRO A 21 -9.53 -16.13 -26.82
CA PRO A 21 -8.18 -15.80 -26.41
C PRO A 21 -8.05 -16.24 -24.95
N SER A 22 -7.30 -17.32 -24.74
CA SER A 22 -6.89 -17.70 -23.40
C SER A 22 -5.98 -16.57 -22.92
N ALA A 23 -6.56 -15.61 -22.18
CA ALA A 23 -5.79 -14.65 -21.41
C ALA A 23 -4.84 -15.49 -20.55
N GLY A 24 -3.53 -15.34 -20.81
CA GLY A 24 -2.50 -16.29 -20.41
C GLY A 24 -2.70 -16.79 -18.99
N GLN A 25 -2.66 -18.12 -18.85
CA GLN A 25 -2.51 -18.75 -17.54
C GLN A 25 -1.28 -18.14 -16.89
N SER A 26 -1.52 -17.33 -15.88
CA SER A 26 -0.45 -16.80 -15.05
C SER A 26 0.06 -17.99 -14.26
N ASP A 27 1.25 -18.48 -14.59
CA ASP A 27 1.93 -19.49 -13.78
C ASP A 27 2.04 -18.92 -12.36
N LEU A 28 1.18 -19.39 -11.45
CA LEU A 28 1.18 -18.98 -10.05
C LEU A 28 2.39 -19.65 -9.38
N SER A 29 3.56 -19.05 -9.59
CA SER A 29 4.77 -19.41 -8.88
C SER A 29 4.69 -18.91 -7.44
N PRO A 30 5.05 -19.73 -6.44
CA PRO A 30 5.21 -19.26 -5.06
C PRO A 30 6.41 -18.32 -4.90
N VAL A 31 7.27 -18.20 -5.93
CA VAL A 31 8.42 -17.30 -5.96
C VAL A 31 8.05 -16.03 -6.70
N ALA A 32 8.18 -14.88 -6.00
CA ALA A 32 7.97 -13.57 -6.62
C ALA A 32 8.95 -13.39 -7.80
N ASN A 33 8.42 -13.03 -8.97
CA ASN A 33 9.21 -12.69 -10.15
C ASN A 33 9.23 -11.15 -10.34
N PRO A 34 10.33 -10.46 -10.00
CA PRO A 34 10.43 -9.00 -10.12
C PRO A 34 10.28 -8.48 -11.56
N ALA A 35 10.52 -9.32 -12.57
CA ALA A 35 10.37 -8.93 -13.98
C ALA A 35 8.92 -8.61 -14.35
N ASN A 36 7.96 -9.12 -13.59
CA ASN A 36 6.53 -8.91 -13.81
C ASN A 36 5.97 -7.68 -13.07
N TRP A 37 6.80 -6.95 -12.31
CA TRP A 37 6.33 -5.77 -11.58
C TRP A 37 6.07 -4.60 -12.54
N PRO A 38 4.88 -3.98 -12.48
CA PRO A 38 4.59 -2.82 -13.31
C PRO A 38 5.48 -1.64 -12.91
N ARG A 39 6.06 -0.94 -13.88
CA ARG A 39 6.74 0.33 -13.62
C ARG A 39 5.70 1.39 -13.29
N VAL A 40 5.66 1.81 -12.03
CA VAL A 40 4.76 2.87 -11.56
C VAL A 40 5.45 4.22 -11.67
N THR A 41 4.87 5.14 -12.44
CA THR A 41 5.28 6.55 -12.44
C THR A 41 4.51 7.28 -11.34
N SER A 42 5.22 7.95 -10.42
CA SER A 42 4.58 8.77 -9.39
C SER A 42 3.76 9.90 -10.04
N LYS A 43 2.50 10.06 -9.61
CA LYS A 43 1.67 11.22 -9.98
C LYS A 43 2.14 12.50 -9.29
N LEU A 44 2.77 12.37 -8.13
CA LEU A 44 3.33 13.49 -7.38
C LEU A 44 4.70 13.86 -7.96
N GLN A 45 4.82 15.10 -8.41
CA GLN A 45 6.08 15.68 -8.88
C GLN A 45 6.92 16.17 -7.71
N ARG A 46 8.24 16.09 -7.84
CA ARG A 46 9.17 16.62 -6.84
C ARG A 46 9.23 18.14 -6.94
N ASP A 47 9.09 18.81 -5.81
CA ASP A 47 9.24 20.26 -5.72
C ASP A 47 10.73 20.62 -5.55
N PRO A 48 11.34 21.39 -6.48
CA PRO A 48 12.75 21.79 -6.40
C PRO A 48 13.14 22.50 -5.10
N ALA A 49 12.23 23.26 -4.49
CA ALA A 49 12.49 23.94 -3.23
C ALA A 49 12.60 22.95 -2.07
N ILE A 50 11.75 21.92 -2.05
CA ILE A 50 11.78 20.84 -1.07
C ILE A 50 13.05 20.00 -1.26
N GLU A 51 13.38 19.61 -2.49
CA GLU A 51 14.59 18.83 -2.79
C GLU A 51 15.87 19.56 -2.37
N ARG A 52 15.95 20.87 -2.62
CA ARG A 52 17.08 21.70 -2.17
C ARG A 52 17.19 21.73 -0.64
N ARG A 53 16.06 21.79 0.07
CA ARG A 53 16.05 21.74 1.54
C ARG A 53 16.50 20.37 2.04
N ILE A 54 16.03 19.28 1.43
CA ILE A 54 16.45 17.91 1.76
C ILE A 54 17.96 17.77 1.58
N ALA A 55 18.50 18.21 0.43
CA ALA A 55 19.93 18.14 0.16
C ALA A 55 20.75 18.94 1.18
N ALA A 56 20.32 20.15 1.53
CA ALA A 56 20.98 20.99 2.53
C ALA A 56 20.96 20.36 3.94
N LEU A 57 19.88 19.64 4.30
CA LEU A 57 19.79 18.92 5.57
C LEU A 57 20.70 17.68 5.57
N LEU A 58 20.65 16.86 4.53
CA LEU A 58 21.47 15.64 4.41
C LEU A 58 22.97 15.92 4.41
N ALA A 59 23.39 17.06 3.88
CA ALA A 59 24.78 17.50 3.89
C ALA A 59 25.30 17.86 5.30
N ARG A 60 24.40 18.22 6.22
CA ARG A 60 24.72 18.61 7.61
C ARG A 60 24.60 17.45 8.60
N MET A 61 24.05 16.31 8.17
CA MET A 61 23.84 15.13 9.01
C MET A 61 25.05 14.20 8.99
N SER A 62 25.43 13.71 10.17
CA SER A 62 26.37 12.59 10.29
C SER A 62 25.73 11.27 9.82
N ILE A 63 26.52 10.18 9.75
CA ILE A 63 25.97 8.86 9.40
C ILE A 63 25.00 8.40 10.48
N GLU A 64 25.34 8.63 11.75
CA GLU A 64 24.52 8.31 12.91
C GLU A 64 23.19 9.06 12.86
N ASP A 65 23.20 10.34 12.50
CA ASP A 65 21.98 11.13 12.33
C ASP A 65 21.08 10.56 11.21
N LYS A 66 21.68 10.09 10.11
CA LYS A 66 20.93 9.47 9.00
C LYS A 66 20.33 8.13 9.41
N VAL A 67 21.08 7.33 10.15
CA VAL A 67 20.58 6.07 10.72
C VAL A 67 19.46 6.36 11.71
N GLY A 68 19.61 7.35 12.59
CA GLY A 68 18.59 7.80 13.52
C GLY A 68 17.27 8.12 12.82
N GLN A 69 17.31 8.87 11.71
CA GLN A 69 16.12 9.19 10.92
C GLN A 69 15.44 7.98 10.26
N MET A 70 16.16 6.87 10.03
CA MET A 70 15.56 5.62 9.52
C MET A 70 14.92 4.77 10.62
N LEU A 71 15.26 5.00 11.89
CA LEU A 71 14.71 4.23 13.01
C LEU A 71 13.30 4.70 13.37
N GLN A 72 12.41 3.73 13.57
CA GLN A 72 11.07 3.91 14.14
C GLN A 72 11.02 3.19 15.48
N VAL A 73 10.85 3.94 16.57
CA VAL A 73 10.88 3.40 17.94
C VAL A 73 9.49 3.47 18.57
N ASP A 74 9.09 2.45 19.32
CA ASP A 74 7.84 2.48 20.09
C ASP A 74 7.97 3.42 21.30
N ILE A 75 6.92 4.19 21.59
CA ILE A 75 6.88 5.15 22.69
C ILE A 75 7.10 4.52 24.08
N ALA A 76 6.83 3.22 24.26
CA ALA A 76 7.12 2.54 25.53
C ALA A 76 8.61 2.23 25.74
N SER A 77 9.43 2.32 24.68
CA SER A 77 10.84 1.90 24.69
C SER A 77 11.84 3.06 24.65
N ILE A 78 11.37 4.32 24.69
CA ILE A 78 12.22 5.50 24.51
C ILE A 78 11.86 6.62 25.49
N THR A 79 12.87 7.35 25.97
CA THR A 79 12.65 8.57 26.76
C THR A 79 12.83 9.84 25.90
N PRO A 80 12.29 10.99 26.31
CA PRO A 80 12.52 12.25 25.59
C PRO A 80 14.00 12.60 25.43
N LYS A 81 14.84 12.24 26.41
CA LYS A 81 16.28 12.45 26.36
C LYS A 81 16.97 11.59 25.29
N ASP A 82 16.47 10.36 25.09
CA ASP A 82 16.98 9.46 24.06
C ASP A 82 16.59 9.95 22.66
N VAL A 83 15.42 10.57 22.50
CA VAL A 83 15.01 11.20 21.24
C VAL A 83 15.96 12.34 20.86
N GLU A 84 16.36 13.16 21.83
CA GLU A 84 17.33 14.25 21.62
C GLU A 84 18.74 13.72 21.29
N THR A 85 19.15 12.63 21.95
CA THR A 85 20.49 12.04 21.78
C THR A 85 20.63 11.30 20.44
N TYR A 86 19.65 10.45 20.08
CA TYR A 86 19.73 9.56 18.91
C TYR A 86 19.01 10.10 17.68
N LYS A 87 18.29 11.23 17.80
CA LYS A 87 17.59 11.91 16.70
C LYS A 87 16.73 10.95 15.87
N VAL A 88 15.92 10.13 16.55
CA VAL A 88 15.05 9.13 15.90
C VAL A 88 14.07 9.80 14.92
N GLY A 89 13.88 9.17 13.76
CA GLY A 89 13.05 9.74 12.69
C GLY A 89 11.55 9.64 12.95
N SER A 90 11.13 8.63 13.71
CA SER A 90 9.73 8.53 14.12
C SER A 90 9.56 7.80 15.44
N VAL A 91 8.51 8.19 16.17
CA VAL A 91 8.03 7.50 17.36
C VAL A 91 6.65 6.94 17.06
N LEU A 92 6.50 5.63 17.19
CA LEU A 92 5.24 4.93 16.97
C LEU A 92 4.44 4.87 18.27
N ASN A 93 3.13 5.09 18.16
CA ASN A 93 2.18 4.74 19.20
C ASN A 93 1.32 3.57 18.70
N GLY A 94 1.70 2.35 19.10
CA GLY A 94 1.03 1.12 18.69
C GLY A 94 -0.32 0.84 19.37
N GLY A 95 -0.86 1.75 20.19
CA GLY A 95 -2.15 1.59 20.87
C GLY A 95 -2.09 0.88 22.24
N ASN A 96 -1.15 -0.05 22.45
CA ASN A 96 -0.87 -0.64 23.77
C ASN A 96 0.11 0.21 24.62
N SER A 97 0.76 1.20 24.00
CA SER A 97 1.82 2.02 24.58
C SER A 97 1.33 3.44 24.88
N ALA A 98 0.17 3.57 25.55
CA ALA A 98 -0.37 4.89 25.84
C ALA A 98 0.63 5.75 26.66
N PRO A 99 0.74 7.06 26.39
CA PRO A 99 1.61 7.95 27.14
C PRO A 99 1.33 7.83 28.64
N LYS A 100 2.38 7.60 29.44
CA LYS A 100 2.29 7.35 30.90
C LYS A 100 1.55 6.06 31.30
N ARG A 101 1.50 5.03 30.44
CA ARG A 101 0.75 3.76 30.66
C ARG A 101 -0.74 3.96 30.99
N ARG A 102 -1.33 5.10 30.60
CA ARG A 102 -2.75 5.36 30.82
C ARG A 102 -3.56 4.89 29.63
N ALA A 103 -4.10 3.68 29.70
CA ALA A 103 -5.06 3.15 28.74
C ALA A 103 -6.35 4.01 28.74
N ARG A 104 -6.34 5.11 27.98
CA ARG A 104 -7.55 5.90 27.68
C ARG A 104 -8.09 5.61 26.28
N ALA A 105 -7.34 4.89 25.45
CA ALA A 105 -7.78 4.52 24.10
C ALA A 105 -9.07 3.67 24.12
N CYS A 106 -9.29 2.85 25.17
CA CYS A 106 -10.47 1.99 25.31
C CYS A 106 -11.46 2.43 26.40
N ARG A 107 -11.38 3.66 26.96
CA ARG A 107 -12.35 4.10 27.99
C ARG A 107 -13.53 4.91 27.42
N ARG A 108 -13.39 5.53 26.24
CA ARG A 108 -14.48 6.34 25.66
C ARG A 108 -15.51 5.58 24.82
N MET A 109 -15.32 4.29 24.58
CA MET A 109 -16.28 3.44 23.84
C MET A 109 -17.20 2.63 24.76
N ALA A 110 -16.90 2.56 26.07
CA ALA A 110 -17.69 1.78 27.04
C ALA A 110 -18.68 2.63 27.86
N GLU A 111 -18.58 3.96 27.81
CA GLU A 111 -19.45 4.90 28.55
C GLU A 111 -20.51 5.59 27.65
N ALA A 112 -20.62 5.16 26.38
CA ALA A 112 -21.55 5.71 25.40
C ALA A 112 -22.69 4.75 25.02
N GLY A 113 -23.02 3.80 25.91
CA GLY A 113 -24.15 2.87 25.78
C GLY A 113 -25.13 3.03 26.93
#